data_AF-A0A961MU45-F1
#
_entry.id   AF-A0A961MU45-F1
#
_cell.length_a   1.000
_cell.length_b   1.000
_cell.length_c   1.000
_cell.angle_alpha   90.00
_cell.angle_beta   90.00
_cell.angle_gamma   90.00
#
_symmetry.space_group_name_H-M   'P 1'
#
loop_
_entity.id
_entity.type
_entity.pdbx_description
1 polymer ?
#
loop_
_entity_poly.entity_id
_entity_poly.type
_entity_poly.pdbx_seq_one_letter_code
_entity_poly.pdbx_strand_id
1 'polypeptide(L)'
;MTGPLILFALSLATVLGALIPGSPLGEPVLFAGALATVAALFLLLRAAVARRAQGRVPYMVVDGSNVMHWRENQPDLDSVKRVAGLLKRQGYVPVVWFDANAGYLARGRYMGPRPLARQLGLPARQVFVAPRGTPADPLILSGAEALGARVVTNDRFRDWVGSHPYLHRPGVLVQGQIAGDSVRLMLS
;
A
#
# COMPACT_ATOMS: atom_id res chain seq x y z
N MET A 1 8.89 8.81 18.89
CA MET A 1 8.27 8.04 20.01
C MET A 1 9.10 8.07 21.29
N THR A 2 10.34 8.56 21.27
CA THR A 2 11.22 8.60 22.44
C THR A 2 10.71 9.55 23.54
N GLY A 3 10.24 10.76 23.19
CA GLY A 3 9.76 11.74 24.18
C GLY A 3 8.64 11.26 25.11
N PRO A 4 7.47 10.80 24.61
CA PRO A 4 6.38 10.29 25.45
C PRO A 4 6.75 9.05 26.26
N LEU A 5 7.70 8.24 25.77
CA LEU A 5 8.18 7.03 26.45
C LEU A 5 9.07 7.39 27.65
N ILE A 6 9.96 8.37 27.48
CA ILE A 6 10.79 8.91 28.55
C ILE A 6 9.93 9.58 29.62
N LEU A 7 8.93 10.36 29.21
CA LEU A 7 7.97 10.97 30.14
C LEU A 7 7.20 9.92 30.93
N PHE A 8 6.68 8.87 30.28
CA PHE A 8 6.00 7.78 30.96
C PHE A 8 6.91 7.06 31.96
N ALA A 9 8.14 6.71 31.56
CA ALA A 9 9.09 6.02 32.43
C ALA A 9 9.50 6.87 33.64
N LEU A 10 9.76 8.16 33.42
CA LEU A 10 10.13 9.09 34.49
C LEU A 10 8.97 9.32 35.46
N SER A 11 7.76 9.57 34.95
CA SER A 11 6.57 9.77 35.79
C SER A 11 6.19 8.52 36.58
N LEU A 12 6.31 7.34 35.98
CA LEU A 12 6.08 6.07 36.67
C LEU A 12 7.11 5.84 37.78
N ALA A 13 8.39 6.13 37.52
CA ALA A 13 9.45 6.03 38.52
C ALA A 13 9.22 7.00 39.70
N THR A 14 8.72 8.21 39.45
CA THR A 14 8.36 9.17 40.50
C THR A 14 7.23 8.65 41.39
N VAL A 15 6.18 8.06 40.79
CA VAL A 15 5.06 7.47 41.55
C VAL A 15 5.53 6.28 42.38
N LEU A 16 6.31 5.37 41.79
CA LEU A 16 6.83 4.19 42.49
C LEU A 16 7.79 4.56 43.63
N GLY A 17 8.65 5.56 43.42
CA GLY A 17 9.57 6.05 44.44
C GLY A 17 8.88 6.74 45.62
N ALA A 18 7.76 7.43 45.37
CA ALA A 18 7.01 8.10 46.41
C ALA A 18 6.12 7.16 47.25
N LEU A 19 5.80 5.97 46.73
CA LEU A 19 5.12 4.89 47.48
C LEU A 19 6.05 4.12 48.44
N ILE A 20 7.36 4.37 48.41
CA ILE A 20 8.31 3.71 49.31
C ILE A 20 8.14 4.30 50.74
N PRO A 21 7.98 3.47 51.78
CA PRO A 21 7.89 3.96 53.16
C PRO A 21 9.11 4.80 53.57
N GLY A 22 8.88 6.00 54.10
CA GLY A 22 9.94 6.93 54.47
C GLY A 22 10.50 7.76 53.30
N SER A 23 9.83 7.75 52.14
CA SER A 23 10.25 8.60 51.01
C SER A 23 10.19 10.09 51.37
N PRO A 24 11.14 10.90 50.91
CA PRO A 24 11.11 12.36 51.06
C PRO A 24 10.11 13.03 50.09
N LEU A 25 9.41 12.24 49.28
CA LEU A 25 8.51 12.72 48.22
C LEU A 25 7.11 12.89 48.81
N GLY A 26 6.67 14.14 48.96
CA GLY A 26 5.35 14.44 49.56
C GLY A 26 4.17 14.12 48.64
N GLU A 27 2.97 14.07 49.24
CA GLU A 27 1.67 13.84 48.56
C GLU A 27 1.47 14.62 47.24
N PRO A 28 1.85 15.91 47.11
CA PRO A 28 1.66 16.65 45.86
C PRO A 28 2.45 16.06 44.68
N VAL A 29 3.61 15.44 44.95
CA VAL A 29 4.47 14.80 43.95
C VAL A 29 3.84 13.49 43.45
N LEU A 30 3.16 12.75 44.34
CA LEU A 30 2.38 11.57 43.97
C LEU A 30 1.25 11.91 43.00
N PHE A 31 0.46 12.94 43.31
CA PHE A 31 -0.65 13.38 42.46
C PHE A 31 -0.15 13.89 41.09
N ALA A 32 0.90 14.71 41.07
CA ALA A 32 1.48 15.22 39.84
C ALA A 32 2.09 14.09 38.98
N GLY A 33 2.79 13.15 39.60
CA GLY A 33 3.37 11.98 38.93
C GLY A 33 2.31 11.05 38.35
N ALA A 34 1.21 10.81 39.09
CA ALA A 34 0.08 10.00 38.61
C ALA A 34 -0.60 10.64 37.40
N LEU A 35 -0.89 11.94 37.45
CA LEU A 35 -1.50 12.67 36.34
C LEU A 35 -0.61 12.67 35.09
N ALA A 36 0.70 12.90 35.27
CA ALA A 36 1.67 12.85 34.18
C ALA A 36 1.79 11.45 33.56
N THR A 37 1.72 10.39 34.38
CA THR A 37 1.72 8.99 33.92
C THR A 37 0.51 8.69 33.05
N VAL A 38 -0.69 9.11 33.48
CA VAL A 38 -1.94 8.93 32.71
C VAL A 38 -1.89 9.70 31.40
N ALA A 39 -1.42 10.96 31.42
CA ALA A 39 -1.27 11.78 30.22
C ALA A 39 -0.26 11.18 29.22
N ALA A 40 0.90 10.71 29.71
CA ALA A 40 1.91 10.07 28.88
C ALA A 40 1.41 8.74 28.29
N LEU A 41 0.67 7.93 29.07
CA LEU A 41 0.03 6.71 28.59
C LEU A 41 -1.01 7.03 27.50
N PHE A 42 -1.84 8.04 27.69
CA PHE A 42 -2.80 8.49 26.69
C PHE A 42 -2.11 8.92 25.39
N LEU A 43 -1.01 9.67 25.46
CA LEU A 43 -0.22 10.05 24.29
C LEU A 43 0.40 8.85 23.58
N LEU A 44 0.89 7.85 24.33
CA LEU A 44 1.43 6.61 23.78
C LEU A 44 0.34 5.79 23.07
N LEU A 45 -0.84 5.67 23.67
CA LEU A 45 -1.99 4.98 23.07
C LEU A 45 -2.47 5.70 21.82
N ARG A 46 -2.61 7.03 21.84
CA ARG A 46 -2.96 7.81 20.63
C ARG A 46 -1.90 7.68 19.55
N ALA A 47 -0.62 7.70 19.89
CA ALA A 47 0.45 7.49 18.92
C ALA A 47 0.42 6.08 18.34
N ALA A 48 0.12 5.05 19.14
CA ALA A 48 -0.02 3.67 18.67
C ALA A 48 -1.22 3.51 17.73
N VAL A 49 -2.37 4.07 18.09
CA VAL A 49 -3.58 4.09 17.23
C VAL A 49 -3.33 4.89 15.95
N ALA A 50 -2.71 6.08 16.05
CA ALA A 50 -2.36 6.89 14.90
C ALA A 50 -1.33 6.20 14.00
N ARG A 51 -0.32 5.49 14.55
CA ARG A 51 0.61 4.67 13.75
C ARG A 51 -0.08 3.50 13.06
N ARG A 52 -1.08 2.90 13.71
CA ARG A 52 -1.89 1.81 13.14
C ARG A 52 -2.82 2.32 12.04
N ALA A 53 -3.38 3.52 12.20
CA ALA A 53 -4.19 4.22 11.20
C ALA A 53 -3.33 4.82 10.06
N GLN A 54 -2.09 5.20 10.34
CA GLN A 54 -1.04 5.57 9.38
C GLN A 54 -0.39 4.33 8.73
N GLY A 55 -1.09 3.18 8.71
CA GLY A 55 -0.81 2.19 7.69
C GLY A 55 -0.81 2.92 6.35
N ARG A 56 0.36 3.01 5.70
CA ARG A 56 0.55 3.66 4.39
C ARG A 56 -0.66 3.36 3.52
N VAL A 57 -1.25 4.37 2.88
CA VAL A 57 -2.33 4.16 1.92
C VAL A 57 -1.90 3.01 1.01
N PRO A 58 -2.59 1.86 1.04
CA PRO A 58 -2.04 0.65 0.47
C PRO A 58 -1.99 0.82 -1.05
N TYR A 59 -0.77 0.85 -1.59
CA TYR A 59 -0.56 0.86 -3.02
C TYR A 59 -0.97 -0.50 -3.60
N MET A 60 -1.57 -0.47 -4.77
CA MET A 60 -1.90 -1.65 -5.56
C MET A 60 -1.29 -1.46 -6.93
N VAL A 61 -0.27 -2.24 -7.24
CA VAL A 61 0.31 -2.25 -8.59
C VAL A 61 -0.63 -3.04 -9.49
N VAL A 62 -0.99 -2.50 -10.64
CA VAL A 62 -1.88 -3.15 -11.61
C VAL A 62 -1.06 -3.46 -12.85
N ASP A 63 -1.01 -4.74 -13.22
CA ASP A 63 -0.48 -5.15 -14.51
C ASP A 63 -1.51 -4.82 -15.58
N GLY A 64 -1.38 -3.63 -16.17
CA GLY A 64 -2.30 -3.11 -17.16
C GLY A 64 -2.33 -3.94 -18.43
N SER A 65 -1.20 -4.55 -18.82
CA SER A 65 -1.12 -5.41 -20.01
C SER A 65 -1.82 -6.74 -19.79
N ASN A 66 -1.82 -7.29 -18.57
CA ASN A 66 -2.61 -8.47 -18.26
C ASN A 66 -4.11 -8.12 -18.11
N VAL A 67 -4.41 -7.08 -17.33
CA VAL A 67 -5.79 -6.69 -16.98
C VAL A 67 -6.59 -6.25 -18.20
N MET A 68 -5.96 -5.63 -19.20
CA MET A 68 -6.66 -5.21 -20.42
C MET A 68 -7.26 -6.38 -21.22
N HIS A 69 -6.83 -7.62 -20.99
CA HIS A 69 -7.38 -8.81 -21.64
C HIS A 69 -8.45 -9.53 -20.81
N TRP A 70 -8.81 -9.04 -19.61
CA TRP A 70 -9.76 -9.73 -18.74
C TRP A 70 -11.19 -9.80 -19.28
N ARG A 71 -11.52 -8.97 -20.28
CA ARG A 71 -12.82 -8.99 -20.96
C ARG A 71 -12.68 -9.53 -22.38
N GLU A 72 -13.36 -10.63 -22.66
CA GLU A 72 -13.49 -11.24 -24.01
C GLU A 72 -12.14 -11.48 -24.72
N ASN A 73 -11.05 -11.57 -23.95
CA ASN A 73 -9.67 -11.75 -24.40
C ASN A 73 -9.16 -10.68 -25.38
N GLN A 74 -9.88 -9.57 -25.57
CA GLN A 74 -9.49 -8.47 -26.45
C GLN A 74 -8.84 -7.33 -25.64
N PRO A 75 -7.75 -6.72 -26.14
CA PRO A 75 -7.16 -5.50 -25.61
C PRO A 75 -8.16 -4.37 -25.30
N ASP A 76 -8.45 -4.13 -24.01
CA ASP A 76 -9.38 -3.09 -23.61
C ASP A 76 -8.90 -2.28 -22.39
N LEU A 77 -8.70 -0.98 -22.58
CA LEU A 77 -8.31 -0.06 -21.51
C LEU A 77 -9.45 0.23 -20.52
N ASP A 78 -10.72 0.03 -20.91
CA ASP A 78 -11.85 0.20 -19.99
C ASP A 78 -11.80 -0.84 -18.86
N SER A 79 -11.34 -2.06 -19.16
CA SER A 79 -11.09 -3.11 -18.17
C SER A 79 -10.10 -2.64 -17.09
N VAL A 80 -8.97 -2.05 -17.49
CA VAL A 80 -7.97 -1.48 -16.57
C VAL A 80 -8.55 -0.31 -15.78
N LYS A 81 -9.31 0.58 -16.44
CA LYS A 81 -9.98 1.72 -15.81
C LYS A 81 -10.96 1.29 -14.72
N ARG A 82 -11.73 0.22 -14.96
CA ARG A 82 -12.69 -0.34 -13.99
C ARG A 82 -11.98 -0.93 -12.77
N VAL A 83 -10.90 -1.67 -12.98
CA VAL A 83 -10.06 -2.20 -11.88
C VAL A 83 -9.48 -1.05 -11.06
N ALA A 84 -8.85 -0.06 -11.69
CA ALA A 84 -8.31 1.11 -10.99
C ALA A 84 -9.40 1.88 -10.23
N GLY A 85 -10.59 2.02 -10.83
CA GLY A 85 -11.75 2.63 -10.19
C GLY A 85 -12.23 1.87 -8.96
N LEU A 86 -12.30 0.53 -9.02
CA LEU A 86 -12.63 -0.32 -7.87
C LEU A 86 -11.62 -0.15 -6.73
N LEU A 87 -10.32 -0.22 -7.05
CA LEU A 87 -9.25 -0.06 -6.07
C LEU A 87 -9.34 1.29 -5.35
N LYS A 88 -9.57 2.38 -6.09
CA LYS A 88 -9.78 3.71 -5.51
C LYS A 88 -11.00 3.77 -4.58
N ARG A 89 -12.14 3.17 -4.98
CA ARG A 89 -13.34 3.10 -4.13
C ARG A 89 -13.10 2.31 -2.84
N GLN A 90 -12.19 1.33 -2.87
CA GLN A 90 -11.79 0.54 -1.72
C GLN A 90 -10.67 1.20 -0.88
N GLY A 91 -10.24 2.42 -1.21
CA GLY A 91 -9.22 3.17 -0.46
C GLY A 91 -7.77 2.86 -0.83
N TYR A 92 -7.53 2.09 -1.90
CA TYR A 92 -6.19 1.82 -2.43
C TYR A 92 -5.73 2.91 -3.40
N VAL A 93 -4.42 3.05 -3.56
CA VAL A 93 -3.82 3.89 -4.61
C VAL A 93 -3.31 2.99 -5.74
N PRO A 94 -4.00 2.97 -6.91
CA PRO A 94 -3.55 2.16 -8.04
C PRO A 94 -2.30 2.77 -8.68
N VAL A 95 -1.35 1.91 -9.05
CA VAL A 95 -0.18 2.23 -9.86
C VAL A 95 -0.14 1.25 -11.02
N VAL A 96 -0.42 1.73 -12.23
CA VAL A 96 -0.60 0.88 -13.41
C VAL A 96 0.69 0.82 -14.22
N TRP A 97 1.11 -0.39 -14.57
CA TRP A 97 2.23 -0.64 -15.47
C TRP A 97 1.74 -1.31 -16.74
N PHE A 98 2.27 -0.88 -17.87
CA PHE A 98 2.03 -1.48 -19.17
C PHE A 98 3.35 -1.93 -19.79
N ASP A 99 3.27 -2.94 -20.66
CA ASP A 99 4.33 -3.26 -21.59
C ASP A 99 4.42 -2.20 -22.69
N ALA A 100 5.45 -2.28 -23.52
CA ALA A 100 5.65 -1.33 -24.60
C ALA A 100 4.59 -1.41 -25.72
N ASN A 101 3.82 -2.51 -25.78
CA ASN A 101 2.89 -2.83 -26.86
C ASN A 101 1.43 -2.50 -26.53
N ALA A 102 1.07 -2.26 -25.27
CA ALA A 102 -0.29 -2.08 -24.79
C ALA A 102 -1.05 -0.99 -25.56
N GLY A 103 -0.37 0.12 -25.89
CA GLY A 103 -0.95 1.18 -26.71
C GLY A 103 -1.33 0.70 -28.12
N TYR A 104 -0.46 -0.08 -28.76
CA TYR A 104 -0.73 -0.64 -30.09
C TYR A 104 -1.86 -1.67 -30.04
N LEU A 105 -1.86 -2.54 -29.03
CA LEU A 105 -2.91 -3.53 -28.83
C LEU A 105 -4.29 -2.88 -28.61
N ALA A 106 -4.36 -1.84 -27.78
CA ALA A 106 -5.65 -1.22 -27.44
C ALA A 106 -6.15 -0.17 -28.44
N ARG A 107 -5.26 0.54 -29.14
CA ARG A 107 -5.60 1.72 -29.97
C ARG A 107 -4.90 1.79 -31.32
N GLY A 108 -4.18 0.74 -31.73
CA GLY A 108 -3.49 0.66 -33.02
C GLY A 108 -2.30 1.61 -33.17
N ARG A 109 -1.81 2.25 -32.09
CA ARG A 109 -0.68 3.18 -32.12
C ARG A 109 0.10 3.21 -30.82
N TYR A 110 1.35 3.68 -30.86
CA TYR A 110 2.11 3.89 -29.63
C TYR A 110 1.39 4.85 -28.67
N MET A 111 1.35 4.48 -27.39
CA MET A 111 0.83 5.31 -26.32
C MET A 111 1.82 5.33 -25.15
N GLY A 112 2.39 6.49 -24.87
CA GLY A 112 3.20 6.69 -23.68
C GLY A 112 2.37 6.82 -22.39
N PRO A 113 3.04 7.00 -21.24
CA PRO A 113 2.41 7.10 -19.93
C PRO A 113 1.30 8.16 -19.85
N ARG A 114 1.52 9.38 -20.37
CA ARG A 114 0.56 10.49 -20.29
C ARG A 114 -0.74 10.20 -21.06
N PRO A 115 -0.72 9.79 -22.35
CA PRO A 115 -1.93 9.34 -23.04
C PRO A 115 -2.70 8.24 -22.33
N LEU A 116 -2.02 7.22 -21.80
CA LEU A 116 -2.66 6.12 -21.07
C LEU A 116 -3.30 6.61 -19.77
N ALA A 117 -2.60 7.43 -18.98
CA ALA A 117 -3.17 8.01 -17.75
C ALA A 117 -4.45 8.80 -18.01
N ARG A 118 -4.52 9.58 -19.10
CA ARG A 118 -5.74 10.30 -19.49
C ARG A 118 -6.89 9.34 -19.81
N GLN A 119 -6.64 8.25 -20.54
CA GLN A 119 -7.68 7.25 -20.84
C GLN A 119 -8.20 6.57 -19.57
N LEU A 120 -7.31 6.28 -18.61
CA LEU A 120 -7.65 5.64 -17.35
C LEU A 120 -8.25 6.59 -16.31
N GLY A 121 -8.19 7.91 -16.51
CA GLY A 121 -8.57 8.89 -15.49
C GLY A 121 -7.65 8.87 -14.27
N LEU A 122 -6.36 8.56 -14.47
CA LEU A 122 -5.34 8.50 -13.44
C LEU A 122 -4.31 9.64 -13.61
N PRO A 123 -3.70 10.12 -12.52
CA PRO A 123 -2.51 10.98 -12.60
C PRO A 123 -1.39 10.30 -13.41
N ALA A 124 -0.68 11.07 -14.24
CA ALA A 124 0.42 10.53 -15.05
C ALA A 124 1.53 9.85 -14.22
N ARG A 125 1.73 10.28 -12.96
CA ARG A 125 2.69 9.65 -12.02
C ARG A 125 2.28 8.25 -11.53
N GLN A 126 1.05 7.82 -11.81
CA GLN A 126 0.52 6.51 -11.42
C GLN A 126 0.47 5.55 -12.62
N VAL A 127 0.95 5.96 -13.80
CA VAL A 127 0.93 5.13 -15.00
C VAL A 127 2.32 5.06 -15.58
N PHE A 128 2.79 3.87 -15.84
CA PHE A 128 4.13 3.58 -16.33
C PHE A 128 4.04 2.66 -17.54
N VAL A 129 5.02 2.77 -18.43
CA VAL A 129 5.15 1.96 -19.64
C VAL A 129 6.58 1.46 -19.69
N ALA A 130 6.77 0.15 -19.81
CA ALA A 130 8.08 -0.45 -19.94
C ALA A 130 8.79 0.09 -21.22
N PRO A 131 10.09 0.34 -21.17
CA PRO A 131 10.86 0.67 -22.36
C PRO A 131 10.75 -0.43 -23.42
N ARG A 132 10.83 -0.07 -24.70
CA ARG A 132 10.81 -1.04 -25.80
C ARG A 132 11.99 -1.99 -25.68
N GLY A 133 11.72 -3.29 -25.78
CA GLY A 133 12.74 -4.34 -25.65
C GLY A 133 13.07 -4.72 -24.20
N THR A 134 12.40 -4.12 -23.22
CA THR A 134 12.52 -4.50 -21.80
C THR A 134 11.25 -5.24 -21.36
N PRO A 135 11.37 -6.43 -20.73
CA PRO A 135 10.22 -7.10 -20.13
C PRO A 135 9.57 -6.22 -19.06
N ALA A 136 8.24 -6.18 -19.04
CA ALA A 136 7.49 -5.38 -18.06
C ALA A 136 7.50 -6.03 -16.67
N ASP A 137 7.43 -7.35 -16.58
CA ASP A 137 7.26 -8.09 -15.32
C ASP A 137 8.31 -7.74 -14.26
N PRO A 138 9.63 -7.68 -14.55
CA PRO A 138 10.62 -7.30 -13.54
C PRO A 138 10.40 -5.89 -13.00
N LEU A 139 9.96 -4.97 -13.87
CA LEU A 139 9.67 -3.58 -13.48
C LEU A 139 8.41 -3.50 -12.61
N ILE A 140 7.38 -4.30 -12.94
CA ILE A 140 6.15 -4.44 -12.16
C ILE A 140 6.49 -4.96 -10.76
N LEU A 141 7.24 -6.07 -10.68
CA LEU A 141 7.59 -6.73 -9.42
C LEU A 141 8.51 -5.85 -8.57
N SER A 142 9.55 -5.26 -9.16
CA SER A 142 10.45 -4.34 -8.46
C SER A 142 9.70 -3.09 -7.97
N GLY A 143 8.80 -2.55 -8.78
CA GLY A 143 7.96 -1.40 -8.40
C GLY A 143 7.00 -1.75 -7.25
N ALA A 144 6.41 -2.94 -7.29
CA ALA A 144 5.53 -3.43 -6.23
C ALA A 144 6.28 -3.65 -4.92
N GLU A 145 7.47 -4.26 -4.98
CA GLU A 145 8.32 -4.45 -3.81
C GLU A 145 8.75 -3.12 -3.19
N ALA A 146 9.20 -2.16 -4.00
CA ALA A 146 9.61 -0.83 -3.54
C ALA A 146 8.46 -0.06 -2.86
N LEU A 147 7.21 -0.28 -3.30
CA LEU A 147 6.02 0.33 -2.71
C LEU A 147 5.42 -0.48 -1.55
N GLY A 148 5.88 -1.70 -1.31
CA GLY A 148 5.21 -2.66 -0.42
C GLY A 148 3.78 -2.97 -0.89
N ALA A 149 3.55 -2.98 -2.20
CA ALA A 149 2.25 -3.05 -2.85
C ALA A 149 1.93 -4.45 -3.37
N ARG A 150 0.69 -4.90 -3.23
CA ARG A 150 0.21 -6.11 -3.93
C ARG A 150 0.10 -5.83 -5.44
N VAL A 151 0.18 -6.89 -6.25
CA VAL A 151 0.10 -6.85 -7.71
C VAL A 151 -1.21 -7.46 -8.18
N VAL A 152 -2.03 -6.69 -8.88
CA VAL A 152 -3.25 -7.15 -9.53
C VAL A 152 -2.89 -7.68 -10.91
N THR A 153 -2.97 -9.01 -11.06
CA THR A 153 -2.71 -9.74 -12.31
C THR A 153 -3.26 -11.16 -12.20
N ASN A 154 -3.53 -11.80 -13.33
CA ASN A 154 -3.78 -13.24 -13.41
C ASN A 154 -2.53 -14.04 -13.83
N ASP A 155 -1.42 -13.36 -14.16
CA ASP A 155 -0.13 -14.00 -14.38
C ASP A 155 0.47 -14.50 -13.05
N ARG A 156 1.23 -15.59 -13.12
CA ARG A 156 1.97 -16.15 -11.99
C ARG A 156 3.45 -15.74 -11.98
N PHE A 157 3.95 -15.06 -13.01
CA PHE A 157 5.34 -14.63 -13.16
C PHE A 157 6.36 -15.75 -12.92
N ARG A 158 6.08 -16.95 -13.45
CA ARG A 158 6.84 -18.18 -13.14
C ARG A 158 8.34 -18.03 -13.39
N ASP A 159 8.70 -17.32 -14.46
CA ASP A 159 10.09 -17.12 -14.88
C ASP A 159 10.85 -16.14 -13.96
N TRP A 160 10.13 -15.37 -13.14
CA TRP A 160 10.71 -14.33 -12.28
C TRP A 160 10.73 -14.70 -10.79
N VAL A 161 10.15 -15.85 -10.41
CA VAL A 161 10.10 -16.33 -9.01
C VAL A 161 11.50 -16.44 -8.39
N GLY A 162 12.48 -16.90 -9.17
CA GLY A 162 13.86 -17.05 -8.70
C GLY A 162 14.59 -15.72 -8.42
N SER A 163 14.23 -14.65 -9.14
CA SER A 163 14.84 -13.33 -9.00
C SER A 163 14.07 -12.38 -8.09
N HIS A 164 12.81 -12.70 -7.78
CA HIS A 164 11.93 -11.87 -6.95
C HIS A 164 11.34 -12.68 -5.79
N PRO A 165 12.08 -12.83 -4.67
CA PRO A 165 11.59 -13.50 -3.47
C PRO A 165 10.27 -12.94 -2.94
N TYR A 166 9.99 -11.65 -3.24
CA TYR A 166 8.73 -10.97 -2.97
C TYR A 166 7.49 -11.79 -3.34
N LEU A 167 7.53 -12.55 -4.45
CA LEU A 167 6.42 -13.38 -4.92
C LEU A 167 6.04 -14.54 -3.98
N HIS A 168 6.94 -14.96 -3.09
CA HIS A 168 6.66 -16.03 -2.12
C HIS A 168 5.79 -15.57 -0.95
N ARG A 169 5.59 -14.25 -0.77
CA ARG A 169 4.75 -13.74 0.29
C ARG A 169 3.27 -14.01 -0.04
N PRO A 170 2.49 -14.55 0.92
CA PRO A 170 1.08 -14.82 0.70
C PRO A 170 0.33 -13.53 0.36
N GLY A 171 -0.59 -13.61 -0.61
CA GLY A 171 -1.45 -12.50 -1.01
C GLY A 171 -0.76 -11.39 -1.82
N VAL A 172 0.49 -11.58 -2.27
CA VAL A 172 1.16 -10.59 -3.14
C VAL A 172 0.46 -10.46 -4.49
N LEU A 173 0.09 -11.58 -5.11
CA LEU A 173 -0.66 -11.58 -6.35
C LEU A 173 -2.16 -11.59 -6.03
N VAL A 174 -2.87 -10.60 -6.56
CA VAL A 174 -4.31 -10.44 -6.43
C VAL A 174 -4.93 -10.74 -7.79
N GLN A 175 -5.55 -11.91 -7.87
CA GLN A 175 -6.25 -12.36 -9.07
C GLN A 175 -7.62 -11.69 -9.19
N GLY A 176 -8.17 -11.67 -10.39
CA GLY A 176 -9.49 -11.10 -10.61
C GLY A 176 -10.11 -11.47 -11.95
N GLN A 177 -11.34 -11.02 -12.12
CA GLN A 177 -12.11 -11.22 -13.33
C GLN A 177 -13.08 -10.06 -13.56
N ILE A 178 -13.47 -9.86 -14.81
CA ILE A 178 -14.52 -8.93 -15.22
C ILE A 178 -15.66 -9.74 -15.81
N ALA A 179 -16.87 -9.52 -15.30
CA ALA A 179 -18.10 -10.11 -15.82
C ALA A 179 -19.14 -9.02 -16.00
N GLY A 180 -19.50 -8.73 -17.26
CA GLY A 180 -20.32 -7.58 -17.63
C GLY A 180 -19.70 -6.28 -17.12
N ASP A 181 -20.43 -5.56 -16.27
CA ASP A 181 -19.96 -4.32 -15.65
C ASP A 181 -19.23 -4.51 -14.31
N SER A 182 -19.22 -5.72 -13.77
CA SER A 182 -18.68 -6.01 -12.45
C SER A 182 -17.22 -6.45 -12.49
N VAL A 183 -16.43 -5.93 -11.55
CA VAL A 183 -15.04 -6.36 -11.31
C VAL A 183 -14.99 -7.09 -9.98
N ARG A 184 -14.43 -8.31 -9.98
CA ARG A 184 -14.19 -9.09 -8.76
C ARG A 184 -12.69 -9.30 -8.60
N LEU A 185 -12.16 -8.89 -7.45
CA LEU A 185 -10.78 -9.12 -7.04
C LEU A 185 -10.75 -10.10 -5.87
N MET A 186 -9.84 -11.06 -5.90
CA MET A 186 -9.61 -12.04 -4.84
C MET A 186 -8.61 -11.45 -3.84
N LEU A 187 -9.11 -10.59 -2.96
CA LEU A 187 -8.33 -9.99 -1.86
C LEU A 187 -8.35 -10.96 -0.67
N SER A 188 -7.48 -11.98 -0.70
CA SER A 188 -7.20 -12.86 0.45
C SER A 188 -6.24 -12.20 1.44
#